data_AF-A0A151BLQ1-F1
#
_entry.id   AF-A0A151BLQ1-F1
#
_cell.length_a   1.000
_cell.length_b   1.000
_cell.length_c   1.000
_cell.angle_alpha   90.00
_cell.angle_beta   90.00
_cell.angle_gamma   90.00
#
_symmetry.space_group_name_H-M   'P 1'
#
loop_
_entity.id
_entity.type
_entity.pdbx_description
1 polymer ?
#
loop_
_entity_poly.entity_id
_entity_poly.type
_entity_poly.pdbx_seq_one_letter_code
_entity_poly.pdbx_strand_id
1 'polypeptide(L)'
;MHEWLEAARVGLSLFFLSLSSWYDLKEREVSNKVWLVFAPLGFALSVLQFHLTRDQSFIVSMGLSTLIIGGFSVALFYLGLFGGADAKALICLSLTLPVQPSSFRPLLNVTSPFFTFSVLINAVLFSSVSIFGMALYNLYRRFGAGEELFEGLESEPLLNKILAFFTGLRVDVNKLNNSPYYIPLETVSMREDGTQTRRLKIFFRLSEDSEIENLDDVRGLEGKIWVTPSLPFIVFITAGFVAALFLGDVLMWLVALLVNFI
;
A
#
# COMPACT_ATOMS: atom_id res chain seq x y z
N MET A 1 -1.96 -1.07 -33.97
CA MET A 1 -2.48 -1.07 -32.59
C MET A 1 -3.41 0.13 -32.45
N HIS A 2 -4.58 -0.03 -31.84
CA HIS A 2 -5.56 1.06 -31.75
C HIS A 2 -5.24 1.95 -30.55
N GLU A 3 -4.51 3.04 -30.78
CA GLU A 3 -4.07 3.99 -29.73
C GLU A 3 -5.23 4.50 -28.88
N TRP A 4 -6.39 4.77 -29.48
CA TRP A 4 -7.58 5.20 -28.76
C TRP A 4 -8.08 4.16 -27.74
N LEU A 5 -7.90 2.87 -28.01
CA LEU A 5 -8.31 1.79 -27.11
C LEU A 5 -7.35 1.61 -25.95
N GLU A 6 -6.04 1.80 -26.19
CA GLU A 6 -5.07 1.90 -25.11
C GLU A 6 -5.35 3.11 -24.21
N ALA A 7 -5.58 4.28 -24.81
CA ALA A 7 -5.92 5.49 -24.07
C ALA A 7 -7.22 5.31 -23.26
N ALA A 8 -8.21 4.61 -23.80
CA ALA A 8 -9.44 4.28 -23.07
C ALA A 8 -9.17 3.37 -21.85
N ARG A 9 -8.34 2.33 -21.99
CA ARG A 9 -7.97 1.43 -20.88
C ARG A 9 -7.14 2.13 -19.81
N VAL A 10 -6.22 3.00 -20.21
CA VAL A 10 -5.43 3.86 -19.31
C VAL A 10 -6.34 4.85 -18.59
N GLY A 11 -7.21 5.54 -19.31
CA GLY A 11 -8.16 6.50 -18.75
C GLY A 11 -9.15 5.85 -17.77
N LEU A 12 -9.69 4.68 -18.12
CA LEU A 12 -10.54 3.87 -17.24
C LEU A 12 -9.81 3.52 -15.94
N SER A 13 -8.58 3.02 -16.05
CA SER A 13 -7.76 2.65 -14.90
C SER A 13 -7.45 3.85 -14.01
N LEU A 14 -7.02 4.96 -14.60
CA LEU A 14 -6.71 6.19 -13.87
C LEU A 14 -7.95 6.76 -13.16
N PHE A 15 -9.12 6.74 -13.81
CA PHE A 15 -10.38 7.18 -13.21
C PHE A 15 -10.74 6.36 -11.99
N PHE A 16 -10.77 5.02 -12.12
CA PHE A 16 -11.14 4.14 -11.01
C PHE A 16 -10.11 4.15 -9.89
N LEU A 17 -8.81 4.19 -10.21
CA LEU A 17 -7.75 4.33 -9.21
C LEU A 17 -7.85 5.67 -8.45
N SER A 18 -8.07 6.78 -9.15
CA SER A 18 -8.21 8.09 -8.52
C SER A 18 -9.46 8.18 -7.63
N LEU A 19 -10.58 7.61 -8.11
CA LEU A 19 -11.82 7.50 -7.34
C LEU A 19 -11.61 6.65 -6.08
N SER A 20 -10.98 5.48 -6.22
CA SER A 20 -10.66 4.60 -5.09
C SER A 20 -9.67 5.25 -4.11
N SER A 21 -8.66 5.96 -4.61
CA SER A 21 -7.74 6.73 -3.77
C SER A 21 -8.47 7.82 -2.98
N TRP A 22 -9.45 8.49 -3.57
CA TRP A 22 -10.26 9.48 -2.86
C TRP A 22 -11.10 8.86 -1.73
N TYR A 23 -11.78 7.74 -2.01
CA TYR A 23 -12.53 7.01 -0.98
C TYR A 23 -11.62 6.47 0.13
N ASP A 24 -10.49 5.88 -0.24
CA ASP A 24 -9.49 5.36 0.70
C ASP A 24 -8.92 6.47 1.61
N LEU A 25 -8.66 7.66 1.05
CA LEU A 25 -8.17 8.81 1.83
C LEU A 25 -9.22 9.38 2.80
N LYS A 26 -10.50 9.36 2.43
CA LYS A 26 -11.57 10.02 3.18
C LYS A 26 -12.27 9.08 4.17
N GLU A 27 -12.56 7.87 3.72
CA GLU A 27 -13.44 6.91 4.40
C GLU A 27 -12.69 5.65 4.83
N ARG A 28 -11.42 5.46 4.42
CA ARG A 28 -10.59 4.26 4.67
C ARG A 28 -11.16 2.94 4.13
N GLU A 29 -12.24 3.02 3.37
CA GLU A 29 -12.88 1.89 2.74
C GLU A 29 -13.27 2.24 1.31
N VAL A 30 -13.15 1.26 0.41
CA VAL A 30 -13.61 1.39 -0.97
C VAL A 30 -14.72 0.39 -1.23
N SER A 31 -15.89 0.91 -1.62
CA SER A 31 -17.08 0.10 -1.87
C SER A 31 -16.83 -0.97 -2.94
N ASN A 32 -17.33 -2.18 -2.70
CA ASN A 32 -17.27 -3.30 -3.67
C ASN A 32 -17.89 -2.97 -5.03
N LYS A 33 -18.81 -2.00 -5.08
CA LYS A 33 -19.44 -1.54 -6.33
C LYS A 33 -18.41 -0.99 -7.31
N VAL A 34 -17.36 -0.33 -6.84
CA VAL A 34 -16.30 0.23 -7.68
C VAL A 34 -15.63 -0.87 -8.50
N TRP A 35 -15.23 -1.95 -7.82
CA TRP A 35 -14.54 -3.09 -8.43
C TRP A 35 -15.46 -3.92 -9.33
N LEU A 36 -16.74 -4.06 -8.96
CA LEU A 36 -17.76 -4.73 -9.76
C LEU A 36 -18.04 -4.02 -11.09
N VAL A 37 -17.76 -2.71 -11.18
CA VAL A 37 -17.86 -1.96 -12.44
C VAL A 37 -16.52 -1.95 -13.17
N PHE A 38 -15.41 -1.75 -12.45
CA PHE A 38 -14.09 -1.64 -13.06
C PHE A 38 -13.65 -2.94 -13.75
N ALA A 39 -13.77 -4.09 -13.09
CA ALA A 39 -13.29 -5.36 -13.63
C ALA A 39 -14.00 -5.77 -14.95
N PRO A 40 -15.34 -5.76 -15.06
CA PRO A 40 -16.01 -6.11 -16.31
C PRO A 40 -15.73 -5.14 -17.45
N LEU A 41 -15.67 -3.83 -17.16
CA LEU A 41 -15.34 -2.82 -18.18
C LEU A 41 -13.90 -2.99 -18.67
N GLY A 42 -12.96 -3.16 -17.75
CA GLY A 42 -11.55 -3.40 -18.08
C GLY A 42 -11.35 -4.66 -18.91
N PHE A 43 -11.99 -5.76 -18.49
CA PHE A 43 -11.99 -7.02 -19.24
C PHE A 43 -12.60 -6.87 -20.64
N ALA A 44 -13.76 -6.20 -20.76
CA ALA A 44 -14.41 -5.99 -22.05
C ALA A 44 -13.53 -5.19 -23.01
N LEU A 45 -12.83 -4.15 -22.54
CA LEU A 45 -11.88 -3.40 -23.36
C LEU A 45 -10.66 -4.24 -23.76
N SER A 46 -10.12 -5.07 -22.86
CA SER A 46 -9.01 -5.98 -23.17
C SER A 46 -9.41 -7.05 -24.20
N VAL A 47 -10.60 -7.63 -24.06
CA VAL A 47 -11.15 -8.58 -25.04
C VAL A 47 -11.41 -7.92 -26.38
N LEU A 48 -11.94 -6.69 -26.38
CA LEU A 48 -12.11 -5.90 -27.61
C LEU A 48 -10.76 -5.65 -28.29
N GLN A 49 -9.71 -5.33 -27.53
CA GLN A 49 -8.36 -5.18 -28.07
C GLN A 49 -7.90 -6.46 -28.76
N PHE A 50 -8.02 -7.60 -28.09
CA PHE A 50 -7.71 -8.89 -28.68
C PHE A 50 -8.52 -9.17 -29.95
N HIS A 51 -9.82 -8.85 -29.95
CA HIS A 51 -10.67 -9.10 -31.10
C HIS A 51 -10.26 -8.29 -32.35
N LEU A 52 -9.83 -7.04 -32.14
CA LEU A 52 -9.39 -6.13 -33.19
C LEU A 52 -7.96 -6.42 -33.68
N THR A 53 -7.02 -6.73 -32.77
CA THR A 53 -5.62 -6.98 -33.13
C THR A 53 -5.33 -8.42 -33.51
N ARG A 54 -6.16 -9.37 -33.03
CA ARG A 54 -5.96 -10.83 -33.12
C ARG A 54 -4.60 -11.30 -32.58
N ASP A 55 -4.01 -10.52 -31.67
CA ASP A 55 -2.71 -10.79 -31.09
C ASP A 55 -2.81 -11.84 -29.98
N GLN A 56 -2.33 -13.05 -30.27
CA GLN A 56 -2.31 -14.16 -29.32
C GLN A 56 -1.37 -13.90 -28.14
N SER A 57 -0.30 -13.12 -28.34
CA SER A 57 0.61 -12.79 -27.24
C SER A 57 -0.08 -11.92 -26.20
N PHE A 58 -0.93 -10.99 -26.63
CA PHE A 58 -1.69 -10.12 -25.72
C PHE A 58 -2.64 -10.90 -24.81
N ILE A 59 -3.42 -11.85 -25.35
CA ILE A 59 -4.37 -12.62 -24.52
C ILE A 59 -3.65 -13.58 -23.56
N VAL A 60 -2.52 -14.15 -23.98
CA VAL A 60 -1.66 -14.96 -23.11
C VAL A 60 -1.08 -14.09 -21.99
N SER A 61 -0.55 -12.91 -22.31
CA SER A 61 -0.06 -11.95 -21.32
C SER A 61 -1.18 -11.49 -20.37
N MET A 62 -2.41 -11.33 -20.85
CA MET A 62 -3.57 -11.03 -20.00
C MET A 62 -3.87 -12.15 -19.01
N GLY A 63 -3.92 -13.40 -19.49
CA GLY A 63 -4.13 -14.57 -18.64
C GLY A 63 -3.02 -14.74 -17.61
N LEU A 64 -1.76 -14.64 -18.03
CA LEU A 64 -0.59 -14.76 -17.15
C LEU A 64 -0.52 -13.61 -16.14
N SER A 65 -0.74 -12.37 -16.57
CA SER A 65 -0.76 -11.20 -15.66
C SER A 65 -1.84 -11.37 -14.60
N THR A 66 -3.05 -11.75 -15.00
CA THR A 66 -4.17 -11.96 -14.06
C THR A 66 -3.88 -13.12 -13.10
N LEU A 67 -3.33 -14.22 -13.60
CA LEU A 67 -2.99 -15.38 -12.78
C LEU A 67 -1.89 -15.06 -11.76
N ILE A 68 -0.78 -14.49 -12.23
CA ILE A 68 0.41 -14.22 -11.42
C ILE A 68 0.14 -13.05 -10.48
N ILE A 69 -0.23 -11.89 -11.02
CA ILE A 69 -0.42 -10.67 -10.22
C ILE A 69 -1.70 -10.73 -9.41
N GLY A 70 -2.79 -11.23 -9.98
CA GLY A 70 -4.04 -11.43 -9.24
C GLY A 70 -3.88 -12.49 -8.16
N GLY A 71 -3.24 -13.63 -8.47
CA GLY A 71 -2.93 -14.67 -7.48
C GLY A 71 -2.02 -14.15 -6.36
N PHE A 72 -0.96 -13.42 -6.70
CA PHE A 72 -0.07 -12.78 -5.72
C PHE A 72 -0.82 -11.76 -4.85
N SER A 73 -1.70 -10.96 -5.44
CA SER A 73 -2.52 -9.98 -4.71
C SER A 73 -3.48 -10.66 -3.72
N VAL A 74 -4.10 -11.77 -4.11
CA VAL A 74 -4.94 -12.59 -3.22
C VAL A 74 -4.10 -13.22 -2.11
N ALA A 75 -2.90 -13.72 -2.41
CA ALA A 75 -2.00 -14.26 -1.41
C ALA A 75 -1.61 -13.19 -0.37
N LEU A 76 -1.26 -11.97 -0.81
CA LEU A 76 -0.96 -10.86 0.10
C LEU A 76 -2.16 -10.46 0.98
N PHE A 77 -3.37 -10.52 0.44
CA PHE A 77 -4.59 -10.31 1.22
C PHE A 77 -4.77 -11.37 2.32
N TYR A 78 -4.64 -12.66 1.99
CA TYR A 78 -4.77 -13.74 2.98
C TYR A 78 -3.62 -13.76 4.01
N LEU A 79 -2.44 -13.26 3.64
CA LEU A 79 -1.32 -13.06 4.57
C LEU A 79 -1.50 -11.83 5.47
N GLY A 80 -2.55 -11.03 5.26
CA GLY A 80 -2.82 -9.80 6.00
C GLY A 80 -1.87 -8.65 5.66
N LEU A 81 -1.15 -8.71 4.53
CA LEU A 81 -0.23 -7.66 4.10
C LEU A 81 -0.93 -6.58 3.28
N PHE A 82 -2.00 -6.92 2.57
CA PHE A 82 -2.82 -6.01 1.77
C PHE A 82 -4.26 -5.96 2.26
N GLY A 83 -4.87 -4.77 2.14
CA GLY A 83 -6.31 -4.63 2.30
C GLY A 83 -7.06 -5.27 1.14
N GLY A 84 -8.34 -5.58 1.35
CA GLY A 84 -9.18 -6.16 0.31
C GLY A 84 -9.35 -5.25 -0.90
N ALA A 85 -9.27 -3.93 -0.72
CA ALA A 85 -9.36 -2.95 -1.79
C ALA A 85 -8.07 -2.91 -2.64
N ASP A 86 -6.89 -3.01 -2.01
CA ASP A 86 -5.58 -3.05 -2.69
C ASP A 86 -5.48 -4.25 -3.62
N ALA A 87 -5.87 -5.44 -3.12
CA ALA A 87 -5.86 -6.66 -3.91
C ALA A 87 -6.80 -6.55 -5.12
N LYS A 88 -8.02 -6.03 -4.92
CA LYS A 88 -8.99 -5.82 -6.01
C LYS A 88 -8.48 -4.82 -7.05
N ALA A 89 -7.80 -3.75 -6.63
CA ALA A 89 -7.21 -2.78 -7.54
C ALA A 89 -6.21 -3.42 -8.50
N LEU A 90 -5.27 -4.22 -7.96
CA LEU A 90 -4.26 -4.91 -8.75
C LEU A 90 -4.86 -5.98 -9.66
N ILE A 91 -5.88 -6.73 -9.19
CA ILE A 91 -6.62 -7.68 -10.02
C ILE A 91 -7.27 -6.95 -11.22
N CYS A 92 -8.00 -5.86 -10.96
CA CYS A 92 -8.64 -5.08 -12.03
C CYS A 92 -7.60 -4.51 -13.02
N LEU A 93 -6.45 -4.04 -12.54
CA LEU A 93 -5.37 -3.55 -13.39
C LEU A 93 -4.76 -4.66 -14.24
N SER A 94 -4.47 -5.83 -13.67
CA SER A 94 -3.92 -6.98 -14.42
C SER A 94 -4.83 -7.48 -15.54
N LEU A 95 -6.15 -7.34 -15.37
CA LEU A 95 -7.15 -7.61 -16.42
C LEU A 95 -7.18 -6.51 -17.50
N THR A 96 -7.06 -5.24 -17.10
CA THR A 96 -7.25 -4.08 -17.98
C THR A 96 -6.00 -3.74 -18.79
N LEU A 97 -4.83 -3.81 -18.16
CA LEU A 97 -3.53 -3.38 -18.69
C LEU A 97 -2.47 -4.44 -18.40
N PRO A 98 -2.49 -5.58 -19.12
CA PRO A 98 -1.57 -6.67 -18.85
C PRO A 98 -0.14 -6.40 -19.35
N VAL A 99 0.01 -5.55 -20.35
CA VAL A 99 1.28 -5.16 -20.99
C VAL A 99 1.40 -3.64 -21.05
N GLN A 100 2.64 -3.14 -21.13
CA GLN A 100 2.91 -1.71 -21.22
C GLN A 100 2.16 -1.11 -22.44
N PRO A 101 1.33 -0.08 -22.25
CA PRO A 101 0.70 0.63 -23.36
C PRO A 101 1.78 1.27 -24.24
N SER A 102 1.84 0.92 -25.52
CA SER A 102 2.95 1.39 -26.37
C SER A 102 2.81 2.86 -26.80
N SER A 103 1.62 3.45 -26.59
CA SER A 103 1.40 4.90 -26.67
C SER A 103 2.23 5.69 -25.63
N PHE A 104 2.71 5.02 -24.56
CA PHE A 104 3.51 5.62 -23.51
C PHE A 104 4.94 5.07 -23.56
N ARG A 105 5.91 5.96 -23.77
CA ARG A 105 7.34 5.61 -23.76
C ARG A 105 7.95 5.99 -22.42
N PRO A 106 8.24 5.02 -21.52
CA PRO A 106 8.78 5.32 -20.21
C PRO A 106 10.20 5.90 -20.32
N LEU A 107 10.49 6.93 -19.54
CA LEU A 107 11.75 7.68 -19.57
C LEU A 107 12.98 6.79 -19.31
N LEU A 108 12.85 5.82 -18.40
CA LEU A 108 13.97 4.95 -18.00
C LEU A 108 14.20 3.81 -19.00
N ASN A 109 13.32 3.61 -19.99
CA ASN A 109 13.35 2.51 -20.96
C ASN A 109 13.45 1.10 -20.33
N VAL A 110 13.10 0.95 -19.05
CA VAL A 110 13.04 -0.33 -18.34
C VAL A 110 11.58 -0.63 -18.03
N THR A 111 11.09 -1.77 -18.53
CA THR A 111 9.71 -2.24 -18.32
C THR A 111 9.73 -3.69 -17.91
N SER A 112 8.88 -4.08 -16.96
CA SER A 112 8.68 -5.50 -16.66
C SER A 112 7.75 -6.15 -17.69
N PRO A 113 7.74 -7.50 -17.80
CA PRO A 113 6.87 -8.23 -18.73
C PRO A 113 5.38 -7.97 -18.54
N PHE A 114 4.97 -7.65 -17.31
CA PHE A 114 3.60 -7.29 -16.97
C PHE A 114 3.56 -5.87 -16.43
N PHE A 115 2.71 -5.03 -17.03
CA PHE A 115 2.62 -3.63 -16.63
C PHE A 115 2.21 -3.46 -15.17
N THR A 116 1.20 -4.22 -14.72
CA THR A 116 0.73 -4.19 -13.33
C THR A 116 1.82 -4.60 -12.33
N PHE A 117 2.83 -5.36 -12.74
CA PHE A 117 3.97 -5.67 -11.88
C PHE A 117 4.83 -4.44 -11.64
N SER A 118 5.13 -3.65 -12.68
CA SER A 118 5.81 -2.37 -12.54
C SER A 118 5.02 -1.40 -11.64
N VAL A 119 3.68 -1.38 -11.78
CA VAL A 119 2.80 -0.59 -10.92
C VAL A 119 2.96 -0.98 -9.45
N LEU A 120 2.88 -2.27 -9.16
CA LEU A 120 3.03 -2.82 -7.81
C LEU A 120 4.40 -2.48 -7.21
N ILE A 121 5.48 -2.70 -7.96
CA ILE A 121 6.85 -2.40 -7.52
C ILE A 121 6.99 -0.91 -7.21
N ASN A 122 6.55 -0.03 -8.11
CA ASN A 122 6.63 1.41 -7.90
C ASN A 122 5.79 1.83 -6.69
N ALA A 123 4.61 1.23 -6.49
CA ALA A 123 3.76 1.50 -5.34
C ALA A 123 4.44 1.13 -4.02
N VAL A 124 5.05 -0.05 -3.93
CA VAL A 124 5.81 -0.50 -2.75
C VAL A 124 7.03 0.38 -2.50
N LEU A 125 7.73 0.79 -3.56
CA LEU A 125 8.85 1.71 -3.44
C LEU A 125 8.40 3.07 -2.87
N PHE A 126 7.32 3.64 -3.40
CA PHE A 126 6.79 4.92 -2.93
C PHE A 126 6.20 4.83 -1.52
N SER A 127 5.53 3.74 -1.17
CA SER A 127 5.05 3.53 0.20
C SER A 127 6.22 3.41 1.18
N SER A 128 7.34 2.82 0.76
CA SER A 128 8.55 2.72 1.58
C SER A 128 9.19 4.08 1.88
N VAL A 129 8.99 5.09 1.01
CA VAL A 129 9.42 6.47 1.30
C VAL A 129 8.69 7.06 2.52
N SER A 130 7.45 6.63 2.77
CA SER A 130 6.69 7.11 3.94
C SER A 130 7.35 6.73 5.27
N ILE A 131 8.07 5.60 5.32
CA ILE A 131 8.83 5.14 6.50
C ILE A 131 9.87 6.19 6.90
N PHE A 132 10.59 6.75 5.91
CA PHE A 132 11.55 7.81 6.16
C PHE A 132 10.87 9.11 6.58
N GLY A 133 9.69 9.41 6.03
CA GLY A 133 8.87 10.55 6.45
C GLY A 133 8.45 10.46 7.92
N MET A 134 8.02 9.27 8.38
CA MET A 134 7.68 9.02 9.79
C MET A 134 8.91 9.17 10.69
N ALA A 135 10.05 8.60 10.29
CA ALA A 135 11.30 8.73 11.02
C ALA A 135 11.76 10.19 11.16
N LEU A 136 11.68 10.97 10.07
CA LEU A 136 11.99 12.41 10.08
C LEU A 136 11.04 13.18 11.02
N TYR A 137 9.75 12.86 10.99
CA TYR A 137 8.78 13.47 11.88
C TYR A 137 9.07 13.16 13.36
N ASN A 138 9.39 11.91 13.68
CA ASN A 138 9.78 11.51 15.03
C ASN A 138 11.09 12.19 15.47
N LEU A 139 12.06 12.33 14.56
CA LEU A 139 13.30 13.05 14.82
C LEU A 139 13.04 14.51 15.17
N TYR A 140 12.19 15.18 14.39
CA TYR A 140 11.77 16.56 14.65
C TYR A 140 11.10 16.69 16.02
N ARG A 141 10.26 15.75 16.43
CA ARG A 141 9.61 15.82 17.76
C ARG A 141 10.57 15.60 18.92
N ARG A 142 11.56 14.71 18.74
CA ARG A 142 12.59 14.50 19.76
C ARG A 142 13.48 15.73 19.94
N PHE A 143 14.01 16.27 18.85
CA PHE A 143 15.03 17.33 18.91
C PHE A 143 14.44 18.75 18.86
N GLY A 144 13.35 18.96 18.14
CA GLY A 144 12.70 20.25 17.99
C GLY A 144 11.71 20.56 19.10
N ALA A 145 10.83 19.59 19.43
CA ALA A 145 9.82 19.77 20.49
C ALA A 145 10.29 19.29 21.87
N GLY A 146 11.47 18.68 21.97
CA GLY A 146 12.03 18.18 23.23
C GLY A 146 11.25 17.01 23.84
N GLU A 147 10.48 16.26 23.04
CA GLU A 147 9.63 15.19 23.56
C GLU A 147 10.42 13.91 23.86
N GLU A 148 10.18 13.32 25.03
CA GLU A 148 10.71 12.02 25.41
C GLU A 148 9.92 10.89 24.73
N LEU A 149 10.31 10.53 23.51
CA LEU A 149 9.55 9.60 22.64
C LEU A 149 9.19 8.23 23.25
N PHE A 150 10.00 7.70 24.18
CA PHE A 150 9.85 6.34 24.74
C PHE A 150 9.65 6.33 26.26
N GLU A 151 9.13 7.42 26.81
CA GLU A 151 8.72 7.51 28.21
C GLU A 151 7.70 6.41 28.54
N GLY A 152 7.96 5.63 29.60
CA GLY A 152 7.12 4.48 29.98
C GLY A 152 7.38 3.18 29.19
N LEU A 153 8.31 3.20 28.23
CA LEU A 153 8.74 2.03 27.43
C LEU A 153 10.21 1.68 27.67
N GLU A 154 10.75 2.01 28.84
CA GLU A 154 12.17 1.84 29.16
C GLU A 154 12.62 0.38 29.08
N SER A 155 11.76 -0.55 29.49
CA SER A 155 12.00 -1.99 29.49
C SER A 155 11.99 -2.65 28.11
N GLU A 156 11.56 -1.96 27.05
CA GLU A 156 11.54 -2.51 25.69
C GLU A 156 12.94 -2.58 25.07
N PRO A 157 13.26 -3.65 24.31
CA PRO A 157 14.54 -3.78 23.64
C PRO A 157 14.73 -2.67 22.61
N LEU A 158 16.00 -2.30 22.36
CA LEU A 158 16.36 -1.24 21.42
C LEU A 158 15.81 -1.47 20.01
N LEU A 159 15.76 -2.74 19.56
CA LEU A 159 15.21 -3.08 18.25
C LEU A 159 13.73 -2.68 18.15
N ASN A 160 12.94 -2.90 19.20
CA ASN A 160 11.52 -2.56 19.20
C ASN A 160 11.30 -1.05 19.14
N LYS A 161 12.13 -0.30 19.86
CA LYS A 161 12.13 1.16 19.83
C LYS A 161 12.51 1.69 18.45
N ILE A 162 13.53 1.12 17.81
CA ILE A 162 13.95 1.48 16.45
C ILE A 162 12.81 1.20 15.47
N LEU A 163 12.22 0.01 15.51
CA LEU A 163 11.12 -0.36 14.63
C LEU A 163 9.94 0.60 14.81
N ALA A 164 9.48 0.85 16.04
CA ALA A 164 8.42 1.81 16.33
C ALA A 164 8.76 3.23 15.82
N PHE A 165 10.02 3.66 15.93
CA PHE A 165 10.47 4.95 15.42
C PHE A 165 10.31 5.10 13.90
N PHE A 166 10.44 4.01 13.14
CA PHE A 166 10.30 4.03 11.68
C PHE A 166 8.87 3.72 11.22
N THR A 167 8.09 2.95 11.99
CA THR A 167 6.76 2.45 11.59
C THR A 167 5.60 3.12 12.30
N GLY A 168 5.86 3.96 13.31
CA GLY A 168 4.85 4.54 14.17
C GLY A 168 5.09 6.00 14.52
N LEU A 169 4.12 6.58 15.22
CA LEU A 169 4.07 7.96 15.66
C LEU A 169 3.49 8.01 17.07
N ARG A 170 3.95 8.93 17.92
CA ARG A 170 3.37 9.13 19.27
C ARG A 170 2.18 10.09 19.20
N VAL A 171 0.96 9.66 19.49
CA VAL A 171 -0.26 10.49 19.36
C VAL A 171 -1.06 10.46 20.67
N ASP A 172 -1.71 11.57 21.00
CA ASP A 172 -2.60 11.64 22.18
C ASP A 172 -3.79 10.69 22.04
N VAL A 173 -4.13 9.96 23.11
CA VAL A 173 -5.22 8.97 23.12
C VAL A 173 -6.56 9.57 22.67
N ASN A 174 -6.81 10.84 22.98
CA ASN A 174 -8.01 11.57 22.57
C ASN A 174 -8.20 11.65 21.05
N LYS A 175 -7.13 11.53 20.25
CA LYS A 175 -7.20 11.53 18.79
C LYS A 175 -7.50 10.14 18.20
N LEU A 176 -7.37 9.07 18.99
CA LEU A 176 -7.70 7.71 18.54
C LEU A 176 -9.21 7.46 18.50
N ASN A 177 -9.96 7.94 19.49
CA ASN A 177 -11.41 7.68 19.60
C ASN A 177 -12.23 8.19 18.39
N ASN A 178 -11.65 9.01 17.52
CA ASN A 178 -12.35 9.66 16.41
C ASN A 178 -11.74 9.37 15.03
N SER A 179 -10.78 8.45 14.89
CA SER A 179 -9.98 8.35 13.66
C SER A 179 -9.63 6.91 13.27
N PRO A 180 -10.17 6.36 12.16
CA PRO A 180 -9.75 5.06 11.59
C PRO A 180 -8.33 5.08 10.99
N TYR A 181 -7.58 6.17 11.20
CA TYR A 181 -6.28 6.41 10.57
C TYR A 181 -5.11 5.90 11.42
N TYR A 182 -5.37 5.47 12.66
CA TYR A 182 -4.33 5.09 13.62
C TYR A 182 -4.61 3.71 14.20
N ILE A 183 -3.61 2.83 14.14
CA ILE A 183 -3.66 1.52 14.77
C ILE A 183 -2.71 1.51 15.97
N PRO A 184 -3.17 1.18 17.19
CA PRO A 184 -2.33 1.17 18.38
C PRO A 184 -1.13 0.23 18.25
N LEU A 185 0.04 0.68 18.69
CA LEU A 185 1.28 -0.10 18.79
C LEU A 185 1.62 -0.48 20.25
N GLU A 186 0.89 0.05 21.22
CA GLU A 186 1.09 -0.22 22.65
C GLU A 186 -0.01 -1.13 23.18
N THR A 187 0.37 -2.09 24.02
CA THR A 187 -0.56 -2.84 24.87
C THR A 187 -0.21 -2.59 26.34
N VAL A 188 -1.20 -2.70 27.22
CA VAL A 188 -1.02 -2.56 28.67
C VAL A 188 -1.00 -3.94 29.31
N SER A 189 0.14 -4.33 29.86
CA SER A 189 0.22 -5.48 30.75
C SER A 189 0.20 -5.02 32.20
N MET A 190 -0.81 -5.47 32.96
CA MET A 190 -0.84 -5.35 34.41
C MET A 190 0.17 -6.34 34.99
N ARG A 191 1.14 -5.83 35.74
CA ARG A 191 2.13 -6.63 36.42
C ARG A 191 1.54 -7.13 37.76
N GLU A 192 1.99 -8.28 38.28
CA GLU A 192 1.39 -8.93 39.47
C GLU A 192 1.43 -8.05 40.74
N ASP A 193 2.28 -7.03 40.76
CA ASP A 193 2.47 -5.97 41.74
C ASP A 193 1.51 -4.77 41.56
N GLY A 194 0.59 -4.81 40.60
CA GLY A 194 -0.39 -3.76 40.33
C GLY A 194 0.16 -2.56 39.55
N THR A 195 1.43 -2.61 39.12
CA THR A 195 2.04 -1.56 38.29
C THR A 195 1.68 -1.76 36.81
N GLN A 196 1.23 -0.70 36.15
CA GLN A 196 0.96 -0.72 34.71
C GLN A 196 2.28 -0.64 33.95
N THR A 197 2.56 -1.64 33.10
CA THR A 197 3.73 -1.63 32.21
C THR A 197 3.27 -1.63 30.76
N ARG A 198 3.74 -0.66 29.98
CA ARG A 198 3.45 -0.54 28.55
C ARG A 198 4.43 -1.39 27.76
N ARG A 199 3.96 -2.06 26.70
CA ARG A 199 4.80 -2.85 25.79
C ARG A 199 4.47 -2.56 24.34
N LEU A 200 5.47 -2.66 23.46
CA LEU A 200 5.31 -2.46 22.02
C LEU A 200 4.91 -3.77 21.33
N LYS A 201 3.76 -3.77 20.67
CA LYS A 201 3.26 -4.88 19.85
C LYS A 201 3.63 -4.61 18.39
N ILE A 202 4.78 -5.13 17.97
CA ILE A 202 5.30 -4.91 16.61
C ILE A 202 4.71 -5.91 15.61
N PHE A 203 4.26 -7.07 16.08
CA PHE A 203 3.62 -8.07 15.24
C PHE A 203 2.15 -7.71 14.99
N PHE A 204 1.92 -7.10 13.83
CA PHE A 204 0.60 -6.98 13.23
C PHE A 204 0.16 -8.33 12.67
N ARG A 205 -0.86 -8.92 13.29
CA ARG A 205 -1.70 -9.91 12.60
C ARG A 205 -3.00 -9.19 12.27
N LEU A 206 -3.11 -8.65 11.05
CA LEU A 206 -4.28 -7.92 10.57
C LEU A 206 -5.42 -8.90 10.26
N SER A 207 -6.06 -9.43 11.30
CA SER A 207 -7.37 -10.10 11.21
C SER A 207 -8.45 -9.19 11.80
N GLU A 208 -9.70 -9.29 11.35
CA GLU A 208 -10.82 -8.50 11.92
C GLU A 208 -10.90 -8.64 13.45
N ASP A 209 -10.59 -9.83 13.99
CA ASP A 209 -10.53 -10.08 15.43
C ASP A 209 -9.44 -9.26 16.17
N SER A 210 -8.36 -8.89 15.47
CA SER A 210 -7.24 -8.15 16.07
C SER A 210 -7.53 -6.67 16.28
N GLU A 211 -8.39 -6.05 15.47
CA GLU A 211 -8.73 -4.64 15.59
C GLU A 211 -9.56 -4.38 16.86
N ILE A 212 -10.48 -5.31 17.16
CA ILE A 212 -11.30 -5.27 18.38
C ILE A 212 -10.40 -5.49 19.61
N GLU A 213 -9.49 -6.45 19.55
CA GLU A 213 -8.54 -6.76 20.63
C GLU A 213 -7.60 -5.57 20.91
N ASN A 214 -7.09 -4.90 19.85
CA ASN A 214 -6.22 -3.75 19.98
C ASN A 214 -6.92 -2.48 20.53
N LEU A 215 -8.24 -2.34 20.36
CA LEU A 215 -8.99 -1.22 20.92
C LEU A 215 -9.29 -1.42 22.41
N ASP A 216 -9.56 -2.66 22.84
CA ASP A 216 -9.76 -2.99 24.25
C ASP A 216 -8.45 -2.89 25.05
N ASP A 217 -7.30 -3.22 24.45
CA ASP A 217 -5.94 -3.10 25.04
C ASP A 217 -5.54 -1.67 25.44
N VAL A 218 -6.21 -0.66 24.86
CA VAL A 218 -5.86 0.76 25.03
C VAL A 218 -6.89 1.49 25.92
N ARG A 219 -7.98 0.82 26.32
CA ARG A 219 -9.01 1.40 27.19
C ARG A 219 -8.42 1.71 28.57
N GLY A 220 -8.41 3.00 28.92
CA GLY A 220 -7.91 3.50 30.20
C GLY A 220 -6.48 4.05 30.17
N LEU A 221 -5.83 4.08 29.00
CA LEU A 221 -4.56 4.81 28.83
C LEU A 221 -4.80 6.31 28.76
N GLU A 222 -4.06 7.06 29.57
CA GLU A 222 -3.98 8.52 29.50
C GLU A 222 -2.65 8.97 28.88
N GLY A 223 -2.69 10.13 28.22
CA GLY A 223 -1.52 10.75 27.58
C GLY A 223 -1.31 10.35 26.13
N LYS A 224 -0.03 10.21 25.73
CA LYS A 224 0.36 9.85 24.37
C LYS A 224 0.74 8.38 24.28
N ILE A 225 0.35 7.74 23.18
CA ILE A 225 0.68 6.35 22.85
C ILE A 225 1.28 6.26 21.45
N TRP A 226 2.08 5.23 21.20
CA TRP A 226 2.55 4.87 19.88
C TRP A 226 1.43 4.26 19.06
N VAL A 227 1.30 4.74 17.83
CA VAL A 227 0.34 4.25 16.83
C VAL A 227 1.04 4.11 15.48
N THR A 228 0.66 3.13 14.68
CA THR A 228 1.02 3.06 13.27
C THR A 228 -0.08 3.74 12.45
N PRO A 229 0.23 4.75 11.65
CA PRO A 229 -0.74 5.32 10.73
C PRO A 229 -1.08 4.30 9.64
N SER A 230 -2.37 4.08 9.38
CA SER A 230 -2.80 3.25 8.25
C SER A 230 -2.43 3.95 6.94
N LEU A 231 -1.58 3.32 6.13
CA LEU A 231 -1.17 3.87 4.84
C LEU A 231 -2.29 3.67 3.82
N PRO A 232 -2.74 4.73 3.11
CA PRO A 232 -3.72 4.59 2.04
C PRO A 232 -3.06 3.96 0.81
N PHE A 233 -2.92 2.64 0.78
CA PHE A 233 -2.04 1.96 -0.18
C PHE A 233 -2.52 2.10 -1.62
N ILE A 234 -3.81 2.31 -1.85
CA ILE A 234 -4.37 2.62 -3.16
C ILE A 234 -3.76 3.92 -3.72
N VAL A 235 -3.47 4.93 -2.90
CA VAL A 235 -2.81 6.16 -3.34
C VAL A 235 -1.41 5.85 -3.90
N PHE A 236 -0.68 4.96 -3.25
CA PHE A 236 0.63 4.51 -3.74
C PHE A 236 0.49 3.66 -5.01
N ILE A 237 -0.55 2.83 -5.14
CA ILE A 237 -0.87 2.12 -6.39
C ILE A 237 -1.14 3.12 -7.52
N THR A 238 -1.92 4.18 -7.27
CA THR A 238 -2.20 5.23 -8.26
C THR A 238 -0.94 5.98 -8.66
N ALA A 239 -0.09 6.36 -7.70
CA ALA A 239 1.20 6.99 -7.99
C ALA A 239 2.13 6.04 -8.75
N GLY A 240 2.18 4.77 -8.35
CA GLY A 240 2.94 3.72 -9.01
C GLY A 240 2.48 3.45 -10.43
N PHE A 241 1.17 3.57 -10.69
CA PHE A 241 0.56 3.48 -12.02
C PHE A 241 1.04 4.61 -12.93
N VAL A 242 0.97 5.85 -12.44
CA VAL A 242 1.47 7.03 -13.18
C VAL A 242 2.97 6.90 -13.43
N ALA A 243 3.75 6.49 -12.42
CA ALA A 243 5.18 6.26 -12.58
C ALA A 243 5.49 5.14 -13.58
N ALA A 244 4.74 4.04 -13.58
CA ALA A 244 4.94 2.96 -14.55
C ALA A 244 4.67 3.43 -15.99
N LEU A 245 3.68 4.31 -16.20
CA LEU A 245 3.42 4.89 -17.52
C LEU A 245 4.56 5.79 -18.02
N PHE A 246 5.06 6.69 -17.17
CA PHE A 246 5.97 7.75 -17.60
C PHE A 246 7.44 7.51 -17.31
N LEU A 247 7.76 6.80 -16.22
CA LEU A 247 9.12 6.47 -15.81
C LEU A 247 9.48 5.03 -16.17
N GLY A 248 8.53 4.10 -16.06
CA GLY A 248 8.75 2.66 -16.21
C GLY A 248 8.92 1.97 -14.86
N ASP A 249 9.66 0.86 -14.85
CA ASP A 249 9.98 0.12 -13.62
C ASP A 249 11.22 0.72 -12.94
N VAL A 250 10.97 1.51 -11.89
CA VAL A 250 12.02 2.27 -11.20
C VAL A 250 12.99 1.36 -10.47
N LEU A 251 12.50 0.28 -9.85
CA LEU A 251 13.34 -0.65 -9.10
C LEU A 251 14.26 -1.42 -10.06
N MET A 252 13.71 -1.94 -11.15
CA MET A 252 14.51 -2.66 -12.14
C MET A 252 15.56 -1.75 -12.78
N TRP A 253 15.24 -0.47 -12.98
CA TRP A 253 16.24 0.52 -13.41
C TRP A 253 17.35 0.72 -12.38
N LEU A 254 17.03 0.87 -11.09
CA LEU A 254 18.03 0.96 -10.01
C LEU A 254 18.93 -0.27 -9.95
N VAL A 255 18.34 -1.47 -10.08
CA VAL A 255 19.10 -2.73 -10.12
C VAL A 255 20.00 -2.77 -11.36
N ALA A 256 19.50 -2.37 -12.53
CA ALA A 256 20.31 -2.32 -13.75
C ALA A 256 21.49 -1.35 -13.61
N LEU A 257 21.31 -0.20 -12.97
CA LEU A 257 22.42 0.72 -12.67
C LEU A 257 23.47 0.09 -11.77
N LEU A 258 23.05 -0.61 -10.72
CA LEU A 258 23.97 -1.29 -9.80
C LEU A 258 24.76 -2.40 -10.51
N VAL A 259 24.10 -3.20 -11.34
CA VAL A 259 24.75 -4.27 -12.11
C VAL A 259 25.72 -3.71 -13.13
N ASN A 260 25.38 -2.64 -13.84
CA ASN A 260 26.28 -2.01 -14.82
C ASN A 260 27.45 -1.24 -14.19
N PHE A 261 27.38 -0.98 -12.88
CA PHE A 261 28.45 -0.33 -12.12
C PHE A 261 29.49 -1.33 -11.57
N ILE A 262 29.16 -2.62 -11.53
CA ILE A 262 30.03 -3.74 -11.11
C ILE A 262 30.73 -4.33 -12.34
#